data_AF-A0A0H3ZII8-F1
#
_entry.id   AF-A0A0H3ZII8-F1
#
_cell.length_a   1.000
_cell.length_b   1.000
_cell.length_c   1.000
_cell.angle_alpha   90.00
_cell.angle_beta   90.00
_cell.angle_gamma   90.00
#
_symmetry.space_group_name_H-M   'P 1'
#
loop_
_entity.id
_entity.type
_entity.pdbx_description
1 polymer ?
#
loop_
_entity_poly.entity_id
_entity_poly.type
_entity_poly.pdbx_seq_one_letter_code
_entity_poly.pdbx_strand_id
1 'polypeptide(L)'
;MRSQEEKTFRESLDIPEWAQSVIVARFTECDEENSQPYGDYYQFKTNHTIILAWSKHQRRLFPELRKACLNHKATAFLNDKEQSEEHRENYSMGKGVYLTNQGYVSCGWEVKKVCFWGHSDKALYVPVGELTKGV
;
A
#
# COMPACT_ATOMS: atom_id res chain seq x y z
N MET A 1 -3.61 -11.64 -20.71
CA MET A 1 -3.92 -12.36 -19.46
C MET A 1 -4.09 -11.41 -18.28
N ARG A 2 -3.08 -10.60 -17.88
CA ARG A 2 -3.19 -9.63 -16.76
C ARG A 2 -4.45 -8.75 -16.77
N SER A 3 -4.84 -8.19 -17.92
CA SER A 3 -6.04 -7.31 -17.99
C SER A 3 -7.36 -8.02 -17.64
N GLN A 4 -7.47 -9.34 -17.81
CA GLN A 4 -8.70 -10.07 -17.48
C GLN A 4 -8.76 -10.38 -15.97
N GLU A 5 -7.64 -10.79 -15.40
CA GLU A 5 -7.49 -11.07 -13.96
C GLU A 5 -7.72 -9.79 -13.14
N GLU A 6 -7.16 -8.67 -13.57
CA GLU A 6 -7.38 -7.36 -12.94
C GLU A 6 -8.85 -6.95 -12.99
N LYS A 7 -9.52 -7.21 -14.11
CA LYS A 7 -10.95 -6.91 -14.25
C LYS A 7 -11.79 -7.78 -13.32
N THR A 8 -11.54 -9.09 -13.29
CA THR A 8 -12.24 -10.00 -12.37
C THR A 8 -11.98 -9.66 -10.91
N PHE A 9 -10.76 -9.24 -10.56
CA PHE A 9 -10.43 -8.79 -9.22
C PHE A 9 -11.25 -7.56 -8.84
N ARG A 10 -11.26 -6.53 -9.70
CA ARG A 10 -12.01 -5.29 -9.47
C ARG A 10 -13.51 -5.53 -9.34
N GLU A 11 -14.08 -6.42 -10.15
CA GLU A 11 -15.48 -6.82 -10.09
C GLU A 11 -15.81 -7.60 -8.80
N SER A 12 -14.83 -8.32 -8.23
CA SER A 12 -15.01 -9.05 -6.97
C SER A 12 -14.91 -8.19 -5.70
N LEU A 13 -14.49 -6.93 -5.83
CA LEU A 13 -14.32 -6.04 -4.67
C LEU A 13 -15.67 -5.58 -4.12
N ASP A 14 -15.98 -5.97 -2.88
CA ASP A 14 -17.08 -5.37 -2.12
C ASP A 14 -16.62 -4.06 -1.47
N ILE A 15 -16.74 -2.96 -2.22
CA ILE A 15 -16.35 -1.62 -1.77
C ILE A 15 -17.55 -0.93 -1.13
N PRO A 16 -17.48 -0.57 0.17
CA PRO A 16 -18.59 0.12 0.82
C PRO A 16 -18.89 1.48 0.18
N GLU A 17 -20.18 1.83 0.08
CA GLU A 17 -20.62 3.12 -0.50
C GLU A 17 -20.03 4.32 0.24
N TRP A 18 -19.86 4.22 1.55
CA TRP A 18 -19.26 5.27 2.38
C TRP A 18 -17.73 5.39 2.23
N ALA A 19 -17.07 4.42 1.60
CA ALA A 19 -15.61 4.42 1.49
C ALA A 19 -15.14 5.55 0.58
N GLN A 20 -14.26 6.40 1.10
CA GLN A 20 -13.62 7.51 0.36
C GLN A 20 -12.15 7.20 0.02
N SER A 21 -11.55 6.24 0.72
CA SER A 21 -10.20 5.77 0.46
C SER A 21 -10.02 4.32 0.89
N VAL A 22 -8.93 3.71 0.43
CA VAL A 22 -8.47 2.37 0.81
C VAL A 22 -7.06 2.47 1.40
N ILE A 23 -6.80 1.68 2.43
CA ILE A 23 -5.46 1.52 3.02
C ILE A 23 -4.86 0.23 2.46
N VAL A 24 -3.68 0.36 1.87
CA VAL A 24 -3.01 -0.73 1.15
C VAL A 24 -1.60 -0.87 1.66
N ALA A 25 -1.19 -2.11 1.92
CA ALA A 25 0.18 -2.50 2.14
C ALA A 25 0.80 -3.05 0.86
N ARG A 26 2.06 -2.72 0.60
CA ARG A 26 2.85 -3.28 -0.50
C ARG A 26 4.16 -3.79 0.04
N PHE A 27 4.54 -5.00 -0.35
CA PHE A 27 5.86 -5.53 -0.08
C PHE A 27 6.70 -5.46 -1.35
N THR A 28 7.82 -4.75 -1.25
CA THR A 28 8.75 -4.58 -2.36
C THR A 28 10.09 -5.19 -2.01
N GLU A 29 10.60 -6.04 -2.88
CA GLU A 29 11.95 -6.61 -2.77
C GLU A 29 12.90 -5.87 -3.71
N CYS A 30 14.16 -5.83 -3.30
CA CYS A 30 15.26 -5.38 -4.13
C CYS A 30 15.62 -6.55 -5.06
N ASP A 31 15.57 -6.32 -6.37
CA ASP A 31 15.93 -7.34 -7.36
C ASP A 31 17.45 -7.32 -7.54
N GLU A 32 18.17 -8.06 -6.69
CA GLU A 32 19.63 -8.07 -6.68
C GLU A 32 20.22 -8.64 -7.98
N GLU A 33 19.52 -9.57 -8.64
CA GLU A 33 19.98 -10.19 -9.88
C GLU A 33 19.98 -9.20 -11.05
N ASN A 34 18.97 -8.32 -11.11
CA ASN A 34 18.83 -7.32 -12.18
C ASN A 34 19.37 -5.93 -11.78
N SER A 35 19.74 -5.74 -10.51
CA SER A 35 20.38 -4.50 -10.05
C SER A 35 21.87 -4.48 -10.41
N GLN A 36 22.39 -3.28 -10.69
CA GLN A 36 23.81 -3.03 -10.86
C GLN A 36 24.26 -1.97 -9.84
N PRO A 37 24.53 -2.36 -8.58
CA PRO A 37 24.86 -1.42 -7.51
C PRO A 37 26.10 -0.55 -7.83
N TYR A 38 27.09 -1.10 -8.55
CA TYR A 38 28.29 -0.36 -8.96
C TYR A 38 28.03 0.70 -10.05
N GLY A 39 26.86 0.68 -10.69
CA GLY A 39 26.43 1.66 -11.68
C GLY A 39 25.25 2.52 -11.21
N ASP A 40 24.98 2.54 -9.91
CA ASP A 40 23.83 3.24 -9.29
C ASP A 40 22.46 2.85 -9.89
N TYR A 41 22.35 1.63 -10.42
CA TYR A 41 21.12 1.13 -11.02
C TYR A 41 20.48 0.08 -10.10
N TYR A 42 19.31 0.43 -9.54
CA TYR A 42 18.58 -0.43 -8.62
C TYR A 42 17.23 -0.80 -9.20
N GLN A 43 16.94 -2.10 -9.20
CA GLN A 43 15.67 -2.66 -9.61
C GLN A 43 14.86 -3.09 -8.39
N PHE A 44 13.55 -2.81 -8.44
CA PHE A 44 12.63 -3.10 -7.35
C PHE A 44 11.42 -3.85 -7.89
N LYS A 45 10.97 -4.85 -7.15
CA LYS A 45 9.82 -5.67 -7.52
C LYS A 45 8.82 -5.73 -6.40
N THR A 46 7.60 -5.24 -6.65
CA THR A 46 6.49 -5.40 -5.71
C THR A 46 5.90 -6.80 -5.84
N ASN A 47 6.11 -7.62 -4.83
CA ASN A 47 5.67 -9.02 -4.82
C ASN A 47 4.28 -9.20 -4.21
N HIS A 48 3.97 -8.41 -3.18
CA HIS A 48 2.67 -8.49 -2.51
C HIS A 48 2.01 -7.12 -2.44
N THR A 49 0.71 -7.12 -2.69
CA THR A 49 -0.17 -5.98 -2.45
C THR A 49 -1.34 -6.49 -1.64
N ILE A 50 -1.62 -5.86 -0.49
CA ILE A 50 -2.65 -6.29 0.45
C ILE A 50 -3.56 -5.11 0.75
N ILE A 51 -4.86 -5.30 0.56
CA ILE A 51 -5.89 -4.35 0.94
C ILE A 51 -6.21 -4.55 2.41
N LEU A 52 -5.80 -3.61 3.26
CA LEU A 52 -5.92 -3.71 4.71
C LEU A 52 -7.27 -3.23 5.24
N ALA A 53 -7.79 -2.11 4.72
CA ALA A 53 -9.04 -1.52 5.22
C ALA A 53 -9.64 -0.49 4.27
N TRP A 54 -10.96 -0.34 4.33
CA TRP A 54 -11.69 0.80 3.76
C TRP A 54 -11.76 1.96 4.77
N SER A 55 -11.72 3.19 4.28
CA SER A 55 -11.74 4.39 5.13
C SER A 55 -12.79 5.40 4.70
N LYS A 56 -13.42 6.03 5.70
CA LYS A 56 -14.38 7.14 5.54
C LYS A 56 -13.70 8.48 5.27
N HIS A 57 -12.38 8.58 5.44
CA HIS A 57 -11.65 9.84 5.37
C HIS A 57 -10.56 9.81 4.31
N GLN A 58 -10.36 10.92 3.62
CA GLN A 58 -9.24 11.10 2.68
C GLN A 58 -7.94 11.53 3.37
N ARG A 59 -8.03 11.97 4.63
CA ARG A 59 -6.85 12.42 5.39
C ARG A 59 -5.90 11.25 5.62
N ARG A 60 -4.61 11.48 5.35
CA ARG A 60 -3.52 10.50 5.47
C ARG A 60 -3.00 10.52 6.91
N LEU A 61 -3.77 9.94 7.83
CA LEU A 61 -3.46 9.91 9.26
C LEU A 61 -2.65 8.66 9.63
N PHE A 62 -1.46 8.83 10.20
CA PHE A 62 -0.63 7.69 10.63
C PHE A 62 -1.27 6.78 11.68
N PRO A 63 -1.99 7.30 12.70
CA PRO A 63 -2.70 6.42 13.64
C PRO A 63 -3.70 5.49 12.95
N GLU A 64 -4.32 5.95 11.87
CA GLU A 64 -5.26 5.15 11.08
C GLU A 64 -4.53 4.09 10.25
N LEU A 65 -3.41 4.45 9.63
CA LEU A 65 -2.56 3.48 8.90
C LEU A 65 -2.06 2.37 9.84
N ARG A 66 -1.55 2.74 11.03
CA ARG A 66 -1.08 1.80 12.06
C ARG A 66 -2.18 0.84 12.50
N LYS A 67 -3.38 1.36 12.78
CA LYS A 67 -4.54 0.53 13.14
C LYS A 67 -4.91 -0.46 12.02
N ALA A 68 -4.88 -0.03 10.76
CA ALA A 68 -5.16 -0.90 9.62
C ALA A 68 -4.13 -2.02 9.46
N CYS A 69 -2.87 -1.80 9.86
CA CYS A 69 -1.82 -2.82 9.81
C CYS A 69 -2.13 -4.05 10.66
N LEU A 70 -2.95 -3.91 11.71
CA LEU A 70 -3.38 -5.02 12.57
C LEU A 70 -4.31 -6.01 11.87
N ASN A 71 -4.92 -5.62 10.73
CA ASN A 71 -5.82 -6.48 9.97
C ASN A 71 -5.09 -7.60 9.21
N HIS A 72 -3.76 -7.55 9.13
CA HIS A 72 -2.96 -8.59 8.49
C HIS A 72 -1.71 -8.93 9.30
N LYS A 73 -1.46 -10.23 9.50
CA LYS A 73 -0.32 -10.72 10.30
C LYS A 73 1.03 -10.21 9.77
N ALA A 74 1.19 -10.16 8.44
CA ALA A 74 2.45 -9.72 7.83
C ALA A 74 2.75 -8.23 8.02
N THR A 75 1.74 -7.40 8.32
CA THR A 75 1.93 -5.96 8.54
C THR A 75 1.75 -5.54 9.99
N ALA A 76 1.28 -6.43 10.86
CA ALA A 76 0.89 -6.09 12.24
C ALA A 76 1.99 -5.38 13.04
N PHE A 77 3.26 -5.72 12.78
CA PHE A 77 4.41 -5.12 13.43
C PHE A 77 4.55 -3.62 13.14
N LEU A 78 4.06 -3.12 11.99
CA LEU A 78 4.06 -1.69 11.64
C LEU A 78 3.12 -0.86 12.53
N ASN A 79 2.22 -1.48 13.30
CA ASN A 79 1.44 -0.75 14.28
C ASN A 79 2.33 -0.13 15.38
N ASP A 80 3.42 -0.80 15.73
CA ASP A 80 4.39 -0.35 16.72
C ASP A 80 5.23 0.82 16.18
N LYS A 81 5.32 1.90 16.98
CA LYS A 81 6.09 3.11 16.62
C LYS A 81 7.59 2.87 16.64
N GLU A 82 8.07 1.92 17.43
CA GLU A 82 9.49 1.59 17.50
C GLU A 82 9.94 0.78 16.27
N GLN A 83 9.01 0.09 15.61
CA GLN A 83 9.27 -0.77 14.45
C GLN A 83 8.84 -0.16 13.12
N SER A 84 8.42 1.10 13.11
CA SER A 84 7.97 1.76 11.88
C SER A 84 8.11 3.26 11.89
N GLU A 85 8.38 3.79 10.70
CA GLU A 85 8.71 5.18 10.43
C GLU A 85 7.63 5.86 9.59
N GLU A 86 7.39 7.13 9.91
CA GLU A 86 6.38 7.97 9.25
C GLU A 86 7.03 8.85 8.18
N HIS A 87 6.73 8.60 6.90
CA HIS A 87 7.26 9.39 5.80
C HIS A 87 6.24 10.40 5.28
N ARG A 88 6.67 11.65 5.09
CA ARG A 88 5.84 12.76 4.61
C ARG A 88 6.48 13.47 3.41
N GLU A 89 6.60 12.75 2.32
CA GLU A 89 7.28 13.17 1.11
C GLU A 89 6.32 13.88 0.14
N ASN A 90 5.75 15.02 0.58
CA ASN A 90 4.82 15.82 -0.23
C ASN A 90 5.52 16.84 -1.14
N TYR A 91 6.76 16.57 -1.55
CA TYR A 91 7.53 17.39 -2.48
C TYR A 91 7.53 16.77 -3.88
N SER A 92 7.95 17.53 -4.90
CA SER A 92 8.05 17.02 -6.28
C SER A 92 8.96 15.79 -6.33
N MET A 93 8.51 14.71 -6.99
CA MET A 93 9.16 13.39 -7.03
C MET A 93 9.12 12.57 -5.72
N GLY A 94 8.49 13.06 -4.65
CA GLY A 94 8.31 12.30 -3.41
C GLY A 94 7.28 11.17 -3.53
N LYS A 95 7.39 10.13 -2.69
CA LYS A 95 6.44 8.99 -2.70
C LYS A 95 5.12 9.26 -1.97
N GLY A 96 4.95 10.46 -1.42
CA GLY A 96 3.75 10.88 -0.69
C GLY A 96 3.82 10.55 0.81
N VAL A 97 2.69 10.17 1.40
CA VAL A 97 2.57 9.89 2.84
C VAL A 97 2.34 8.40 3.05
N TYR A 98 3.27 7.74 3.72
CA TYR A 98 3.27 6.30 3.91
C TYR A 98 4.01 5.90 5.19
N LEU A 99 3.68 4.72 5.69
CA LEU A 99 4.28 4.08 6.86
C LEU A 99 5.16 2.92 6.37
N THR A 100 6.38 2.81 6.87
CA THR A 100 7.33 1.77 6.45
C THR A 100 8.14 1.26 7.64
N ASN A 101 8.74 0.08 7.50
CA ASN A 101 9.73 -0.42 8.45
C ASN A 101 11.19 -0.12 8.05
N GLN A 102 11.40 0.54 6.92
CA GLN A 102 12.72 0.91 6.42
C GLN A 102 12.77 2.41 6.15
N GLY A 103 13.71 3.11 6.80
CA GLY A 103 13.83 4.56 6.71
C GLY A 103 14.47 5.11 5.43
N TYR A 104 15.23 4.28 4.69
CA TYR A 104 15.97 4.77 3.52
C TYR A 104 15.90 3.87 2.28
N VAL A 105 15.66 2.58 2.47
CA VAL A 105 15.66 1.60 1.38
C VAL A 105 14.25 1.46 0.83
N SER A 106 14.12 1.37 -0.49
CA SER A 106 12.81 1.23 -1.17
C SER A 106 12.22 -0.19 -1.09
N CYS A 107 12.77 -1.02 -0.20
CA CYS A 107 12.41 -2.42 -0.03
C CYS A 107 11.71 -2.61 1.32
N GLY A 108 11.04 -3.73 1.52
CA GLY A 108 10.21 -3.98 2.70
C GLY A 108 8.76 -3.56 2.52
N TRP A 109 8.09 -3.35 3.66
CA TRP A 109 6.66 -3.09 3.72
C TRP A 109 6.38 -1.59 3.69
N GLU A 110 5.51 -1.17 2.78
CA GLU A 110 5.00 0.19 2.68
C GLU A 110 3.48 0.19 2.80
N VAL A 111 2.94 0.92 3.78
CA VAL A 111 1.50 1.09 3.98
C VAL A 111 1.11 2.52 3.66
N LYS A 112 0.22 2.68 2.68
CA LYS A 112 -0.27 3.99 2.23
C LYS A 112 -1.78 4.01 2.09
N LYS A 113 -2.32 5.22 2.06
CA LYS A 113 -3.72 5.46 1.76
C LYS A 113 -3.89 5.91 0.30
N VAL A 114 -4.83 5.30 -0.40
CA VAL A 114 -5.22 5.64 -1.77
C VAL A 114 -6.64 6.22 -1.75
N CYS A 115 -6.79 7.48 -2.15
CA CYS A 115 -8.07 8.19 -2.16
C CYS A 115 -8.79 8.01 -3.50
N PHE A 116 -10.12 7.93 -3.47
CA PHE A 116 -10.96 7.73 -4.67
C PHE A 116 -11.33 9.03 -5.40
N TRP A 117 -10.82 10.19 -4.95
CA TRP A 117 -10.98 11.52 -5.55
C TRP A 117 -12.38 11.84 -6.13
N GLY A 118 -13.45 11.37 -5.48
CA GLY A 118 -14.84 11.62 -5.88
C GLY A 118 -15.31 10.92 -7.15
N HIS A 119 -14.60 9.89 -7.62
CA HIS A 119 -14.98 9.14 -8.81
C HIS A 119 -16.10 8.12 -8.55
N SER A 120 -16.94 7.91 -9.56
CA SER A 120 -18.04 6.93 -9.54
C SER A 120 -17.53 5.50 -9.45
N ASP A 121 -16.43 5.20 -10.16
CA ASP A 121 -15.79 3.89 -10.16
C ASP A 121 -14.59 3.87 -9.21
N LYS A 122 -14.84 3.46 -7.97
CA LYS A 122 -13.82 3.36 -6.91
C LYS A 122 -12.85 2.20 -7.15
N ALA A 123 -13.28 1.15 -7.87
CA ALA A 123 -12.48 -0.05 -8.06
C ALA A 123 -11.22 0.20 -8.90
N LEU A 124 -11.25 1.22 -9.77
CA LEU A 124 -10.08 1.67 -10.55
C LEU A 124 -8.89 2.11 -9.69
N TYR A 125 -9.16 2.65 -8.49
CA TYR A 125 -8.13 3.13 -7.57
C TYR A 125 -7.56 2.02 -6.68
N VAL A 126 -8.24 0.89 -6.59
CA VAL A 126 -7.81 -0.20 -5.74
C VAL A 126 -6.74 -0.99 -6.50
N PRO A 127 -5.49 -1.03 -6.00
CA PRO A 127 -4.45 -1.82 -6.64
C PRO A 127 -4.78 -3.30 -6.53
N VAL A 128 -4.40 -4.06 -7.55
CA VAL A 128 -4.65 -5.50 -7.60
C VAL A 128 -3.78 -6.20 -6.56
N GLY A 129 -4.41 -7.05 -5.74
CA GLY A 129 -3.75 -7.65 -4.60
C GLY A 129 -4.65 -8.61 -3.82
N GLU A 130 -4.21 -8.97 -2.63
CA GLU A 130 -4.94 -9.84 -1.71
C GLU A 130 -5.83 -9.01 -0.79
N LEU A 131 -7.07 -9.43 -0.60
CA LEU A 131 -7.96 -8.86 0.40
C LEU A 131 -7.65 -9.50 1.76
N THR A 132 -7.47 -8.69 2.81
CA THR A 132 -7.47 -9.25 4.16
C THR A 132 -8.84 -9.85 4.43
N LYS A 133 -8.93 -11.17 4.60
CA LYS A 133 -10.13 -11.81 5.13
C LYS A 133 -10.30 -11.29 6.55
N GLY A 134 -11.28 -10.42 6.76
CA GLY A 134 -11.61 -9.90 8.09
C GLY A 134 -11.75 -11.05 9.07
N VAL A 135 -11.10 -10.92 10.22
CA VAL A 135 -11.37 -11.74 11.40
C VAL A 135 -12.68 -11.25 12.02
#